data_AF-C5R8E6-F1
#
_entry.id   AF-C5R8E6-F1
#
_cell.length_a   1.000
_cell.length_b   1.000
_cell.length_c   1.000
_cell.angle_alpha   90.00
_cell.angle_beta   90.00
_cell.angle_gamma   90.00
#
_symmetry.space_group_name_H-M   'P 1'
#
loop_
_entity.id
_entity.type
_entity.pdbx_description
1 polymer ?
#
loop_
_entity_poly.entity_id
_entity_poly.type
_entity_poly.pdbx_seq_one_letter_code
_entity_poly.pdbx_strand_id
1 'polypeptide(L)'
;MSESKLNLVASTLTNSLGTTIIGHVAAENVVITVKYANDDVDTTTSDEKGSFVVKIPTENTDNEVTLTAMFPDQSAKEVVSLVIDQPAPVVTAVISTQNGQRLLEGRVNQRDVSISVHFIGDEHVISLPIDNGLEFELVLPDDILPSQIEVHATNQKTGKTGRTVVGLGVTSKTVAMPALTDEMIAEYVHNEEVKHQSEAEASKKVATSTEIATPPVSESDKDVSDAVEETDKTAETSSHSEAKDSENNERAATESRVERRKRGGIRGFFARLFGRKG
;
A
#
# COMPACT_ATOMS: atom_id res chain seq x y z
N MET A 1 -48.59 -38.50 17.57
CA MET A 1 -47.26 -38.37 16.94
C MET A 1 -46.51 -37.28 17.68
N SER A 2 -45.25 -37.51 18.04
CA SER A 2 -44.34 -36.45 18.46
C SER A 2 -43.61 -35.94 17.22
N GLU A 3 -43.65 -34.64 16.97
CA GLU A 3 -42.88 -34.03 15.87
C GLU A 3 -41.37 -34.18 16.18
N SER A 4 -40.63 -34.81 15.27
CA SER A 4 -39.20 -35.08 15.40
C SER A 4 -38.39 -33.81 15.13
N LYS A 5 -38.29 -32.94 16.14
CA LYS A 5 -37.58 -31.66 16.01
C LYS A 5 -36.08 -31.88 15.76
N LEU A 6 -35.58 -31.27 14.68
CA LEU A 6 -34.19 -31.38 14.22
C LEU A 6 -33.18 -30.65 15.12
N ASN A 7 -33.61 -29.60 15.83
CA ASN A 7 -32.78 -28.73 16.68
C ASN A 7 -31.56 -28.18 15.93
N LEU A 8 -31.80 -27.58 14.77
CA LEU A 8 -30.78 -26.90 13.97
C LEU A 8 -30.14 -25.72 14.75
N VAL A 9 -28.84 -25.81 14.99
CA VAL A 9 -28.01 -24.73 15.55
C VAL A 9 -26.79 -24.56 14.64
N ALA A 10 -26.49 -23.32 14.24
CA ALA A 10 -25.36 -23.03 13.37
C ALA A 10 -24.81 -21.61 13.61
N SER A 11 -23.60 -21.36 13.12
CA SER A 11 -22.90 -20.08 13.22
C SER A 11 -21.96 -19.87 12.03
N THR A 12 -21.64 -18.61 11.74
CA THR A 12 -20.70 -18.20 10.67
C THR A 12 -19.34 -17.85 11.26
N LEU A 13 -18.27 -18.39 10.67
CA LEU A 13 -16.88 -18.02 10.98
C LEU A 13 -16.25 -17.36 9.75
N THR A 14 -16.01 -16.05 9.82
CA THR A 14 -15.30 -15.29 8.77
C THR A 14 -13.85 -15.08 9.16
N ASN A 15 -12.92 -15.38 8.25
CA ASN A 15 -11.49 -15.10 8.40
C ASN A 15 -10.84 -14.73 7.05
N SER A 16 -9.51 -14.61 7.01
CA SER A 16 -8.75 -14.24 5.79
C SER A 16 -8.80 -15.26 4.64
N LEU A 17 -9.38 -16.45 4.85
CA LEU A 17 -9.54 -17.52 3.85
C LEU A 17 -11.01 -17.66 3.35
N GLY A 18 -11.90 -16.81 3.84
CA GLY A 18 -13.33 -16.75 3.51
C GLY A 18 -14.26 -16.89 4.73
N THR A 19 -15.55 -17.13 4.46
CA THR A 19 -16.55 -17.44 5.48
C THR A 19 -16.95 -18.91 5.41
N THR A 20 -17.13 -19.54 6.57
CA THR A 20 -17.55 -20.92 6.73
C THR A 20 -18.75 -20.99 7.68
N ILE A 21 -19.79 -21.72 7.32
CA ILE A 21 -20.88 -22.10 8.21
C ILE A 21 -20.46 -23.37 8.95
N ILE A 22 -20.60 -23.37 10.27
CA ILE A 22 -20.41 -24.55 11.13
C ILE A 22 -21.73 -24.76 11.88
N GLY A 23 -22.26 -25.98 11.88
CA GLY A 23 -23.53 -26.26 12.53
C GLY A 23 -23.73 -27.71 12.96
N HIS A 24 -24.84 -27.92 13.65
CA HIS A 24 -25.23 -29.17 14.26
C HIS A 24 -26.77 -29.31 14.24
N VAL A 25 -27.23 -30.55 14.15
CA VAL A 25 -28.62 -31.01 14.27
C VAL A 25 -28.63 -32.25 15.13
N ALA A 26 -29.74 -32.53 15.82
CA ALA A 26 -29.87 -33.65 16.75
C ALA A 26 -29.96 -35.05 16.07
N ALA A 27 -29.67 -35.16 14.77
CA ALA A 27 -29.73 -36.39 14.01
C ALA A 27 -28.69 -36.44 12.86
N GLU A 28 -28.24 -37.65 12.56
CA GLU A 28 -27.38 -37.97 11.41
C GLU A 28 -28.13 -37.93 10.07
N ASN A 29 -27.40 -37.84 8.96
CA ASN A 29 -27.93 -37.98 7.59
C ASN A 29 -29.05 -36.96 7.23
N VAL A 30 -29.15 -35.85 7.96
CA VAL A 30 -30.09 -34.76 7.69
C VAL A 30 -29.57 -33.94 6.51
N VAL A 31 -30.43 -33.64 5.54
CA VAL A 31 -30.08 -32.77 4.41
C VAL A 31 -30.10 -31.32 4.90
N ILE A 32 -28.96 -30.63 4.72
CA ILE A 32 -28.79 -29.22 5.03
C ILE A 32 -28.68 -28.45 3.71
N THR A 33 -29.68 -27.62 3.43
CA THR A 33 -29.70 -26.71 2.29
C THR A 33 -29.32 -25.30 2.75
N VAL A 34 -28.29 -24.73 2.14
CA VAL A 34 -27.89 -23.34 2.34
C VAL A 34 -28.42 -22.52 1.16
N LYS A 35 -29.22 -21.49 1.44
CA LYS A 35 -29.63 -20.50 0.44
C LYS A 35 -28.89 -19.19 0.67
N TYR A 36 -28.26 -18.68 -0.39
CA TYR A 36 -27.57 -17.40 -0.42
C TYR A 36 -28.50 -16.26 -0.89
N ALA A 37 -28.12 -15.00 -0.63
CA ALA A 37 -28.95 -13.84 -0.94
C ALA A 37 -29.15 -13.56 -2.44
N ASN A 38 -28.30 -14.12 -3.30
CA ASN A 38 -28.40 -14.08 -4.77
C ASN A 38 -29.24 -15.23 -5.36
N ASP A 39 -30.04 -15.92 -4.53
CA ASP A 39 -30.82 -17.12 -4.85
C ASP A 39 -30.02 -18.41 -5.16
N ASP A 40 -28.67 -18.40 -5.11
CA ASP A 40 -27.87 -19.63 -5.18
C ASP A 40 -28.18 -20.58 -4.01
N VAL A 41 -27.99 -21.88 -4.26
CA VAL A 41 -28.22 -22.95 -3.28
C VAL A 41 -27.05 -23.93 -3.25
N ASP A 42 -26.59 -24.24 -2.05
CA ASP A 42 -25.64 -25.33 -1.76
C ASP A 42 -26.30 -26.38 -0.84
N THR A 43 -25.83 -27.62 -0.89
CA THR A 43 -26.40 -28.75 -0.14
C THR A 43 -25.33 -29.65 0.43
N THR A 44 -25.39 -29.89 1.74
CA THR A 44 -24.58 -30.89 2.46
C THR A 44 -25.46 -31.81 3.29
N THR A 45 -24.87 -32.82 3.92
CA THR A 45 -25.54 -33.73 4.87
C THR A 45 -24.85 -33.68 6.22
N SER A 46 -25.60 -33.84 7.31
CA SER A 46 -25.00 -34.02 8.64
C SER A 46 -24.28 -35.36 8.78
N ASP A 47 -23.17 -35.37 9.52
CA ASP A 47 -22.40 -36.58 9.83
C ASP A 47 -23.09 -37.50 10.85
N GLU A 48 -22.45 -38.61 11.22
CA GLU A 48 -22.90 -39.57 12.27
C GLU A 48 -23.15 -38.91 13.65
N LYS A 49 -22.67 -37.68 13.85
CA LYS A 49 -22.82 -36.88 15.08
C LYS A 49 -23.70 -35.65 14.83
N GLY A 50 -24.46 -35.63 13.75
CA GLY A 50 -25.34 -34.54 13.37
C GLY A 50 -24.62 -33.23 13.02
N SER A 51 -23.30 -33.23 12.85
CA SER A 51 -22.49 -32.04 12.60
C SER A 51 -22.31 -31.79 11.10
N PHE A 52 -22.20 -30.52 10.69
CA PHE A 52 -21.95 -30.14 9.29
C PHE A 52 -21.09 -28.88 9.17
N VAL A 53 -20.41 -28.75 8.04
CA VAL A 53 -19.59 -27.59 7.67
C VAL A 53 -19.84 -27.26 6.20
N VAL A 54 -20.05 -25.98 5.87
CA VAL A 54 -20.20 -25.48 4.49
C VAL A 54 -19.30 -24.28 4.29
N LYS A 55 -18.51 -24.25 3.21
CA LYS A 55 -17.73 -23.05 2.84
C LYS A 55 -18.59 -22.15 1.95
N ILE A 56 -18.73 -20.89 2.34
CA ILE A 56 -19.48 -19.90 1.55
C ILE A 56 -18.62 -19.44 0.35
N PRO A 57 -19.16 -19.41 -0.87
CA PRO A 57 -18.49 -18.83 -2.04
C PRO A 57 -18.10 -17.36 -1.81
N THR A 58 -16.97 -16.91 -2.35
CA THR A 58 -16.44 -15.55 -2.12
C THR A 58 -17.36 -14.44 -2.61
N GLU A 59 -18.15 -14.75 -3.63
CA GLU A 59 -19.17 -13.97 -4.29
C GLU A 59 -20.46 -13.86 -3.45
N ASN A 60 -20.76 -14.86 -2.63
CA ASN A 60 -22.03 -15.01 -1.91
C ASN A 60 -21.90 -14.65 -0.41
N THR A 61 -21.02 -13.69 -0.09
CA THR A 61 -20.70 -13.25 1.27
C THR A 61 -21.64 -12.15 1.81
N ASP A 62 -22.88 -12.07 1.30
CA ASP A 62 -23.87 -11.09 1.74
C ASP A 62 -24.29 -11.26 3.20
N ASN A 63 -24.87 -10.20 3.79
CA ASN A 63 -25.09 -10.11 5.25
C ASN A 63 -25.94 -11.23 5.86
N GLU A 64 -26.74 -11.98 5.10
CA GLU A 64 -27.63 -13.03 5.61
C GLU A 64 -27.68 -14.24 4.67
N VAL A 65 -27.71 -15.45 5.25
CA VAL A 65 -27.94 -16.72 4.56
C VAL A 65 -29.01 -17.53 5.30
N THR A 66 -29.86 -18.24 4.55
CA THR A 66 -30.92 -19.08 5.13
C THR A 66 -30.52 -20.55 5.09
N LEU A 67 -30.40 -21.17 6.26
CA LEU A 67 -30.27 -22.62 6.39
C LEU A 67 -31.65 -23.28 6.47
N THR A 68 -31.81 -24.40 5.78
CA THR A 68 -32.91 -25.36 5.96
C THR A 68 -32.33 -26.72 6.28
N ALA A 69 -32.68 -27.28 7.44
CA ALA A 69 -32.45 -28.69 7.75
C ALA A 69 -33.74 -29.49 7.46
N MET A 70 -33.60 -30.67 6.86
CA MET A 70 -34.74 -31.54 6.51
C MET A 70 -34.32 -33.02 6.52
N PHE A 71 -35.16 -33.90 7.06
CA PHE A 71 -34.91 -35.35 6.93
C PHE A 71 -35.03 -35.81 5.46
N PRO A 72 -34.31 -36.87 5.04
CA PRO A 72 -34.43 -37.42 3.68
C PRO A 72 -35.85 -37.87 3.29
N ASP A 73 -36.67 -38.26 4.26
CA ASP A 73 -38.08 -38.64 4.08
C ASP A 73 -39.06 -37.43 4.14
N GLN A 74 -38.53 -36.22 4.33
CA GLN A 74 -39.26 -34.96 4.49
C GLN A 74 -40.20 -34.91 5.72
N SER A 75 -40.04 -35.81 6.69
CA SER A 75 -40.91 -35.89 7.89
C SER A 75 -40.79 -34.71 8.85
N ALA A 76 -39.65 -34.03 8.87
CA ALA A 76 -39.45 -32.78 9.61
C ALA A 76 -38.56 -31.80 8.83
N LYS A 77 -38.78 -30.51 9.09
CA LYS A 77 -38.04 -29.38 8.51
C LYS A 77 -37.85 -28.29 9.56
N GLU A 78 -36.66 -27.72 9.64
CA GLU A 78 -36.34 -26.56 10.49
C GLU A 78 -35.54 -25.54 9.67
N VAL A 79 -35.75 -24.24 9.93
CA VAL A 79 -35.19 -23.13 9.13
C VAL A 79 -34.58 -22.10 10.06
N VAL A 80 -33.35 -21.67 9.78
CA VAL A 80 -32.59 -20.69 10.58
C VAL A 80 -31.90 -19.71 9.64
N SER A 81 -32.12 -18.42 9.82
CA SER A 81 -31.28 -17.37 9.23
C SER A 81 -29.99 -17.20 10.03
N LEU A 82 -28.87 -17.09 9.35
CA LEU A 82 -27.59 -16.68 9.92
C LEU A 82 -27.14 -15.35 9.33
N VAL A 83 -26.70 -14.43 10.19
CA VAL A 83 -26.02 -13.20 9.77
C VAL A 83 -24.54 -13.50 9.53
N ILE A 84 -24.00 -13.15 8.35
CA ILE A 84 -22.56 -13.21 8.10
C ILE A 84 -21.90 -11.98 8.70
N ASP A 85 -21.21 -12.15 9.82
CA ASP A 85 -20.35 -11.08 10.34
C ASP A 85 -19.06 -11.00 9.53
N GLN A 86 -18.96 -9.99 8.65
CA GLN A 86 -17.69 -9.64 8.00
C GLN A 86 -16.84 -8.77 8.95
N PRO A 87 -15.51 -8.93 8.99
CA PRO A 87 -14.64 -8.00 9.71
C PRO A 87 -14.63 -6.62 9.06
N ALA A 88 -14.27 -5.57 9.81
CA ALA A 88 -14.02 -4.25 9.23
C ALA A 88 -12.91 -4.32 8.16
N PRO A 89 -12.96 -3.51 7.09
CA PRO A 89 -11.87 -3.43 6.11
C PRO A 89 -10.53 -3.10 6.77
N VAL A 90 -9.45 -3.66 6.23
CA VAL A 90 -8.08 -3.25 6.55
C VAL A 90 -7.57 -2.44 5.37
N VAL A 91 -7.22 -1.19 5.64
CA VAL A 91 -6.72 -0.23 4.65
C VAL A 91 -5.29 0.18 4.96
N THR A 92 -4.45 0.20 3.94
CA THR A 92 -3.09 0.74 3.99
C THR A 92 -2.98 1.93 3.04
N ALA A 93 -2.26 2.98 3.45
CA ALA A 93 -2.12 4.20 2.68
C ALA A 93 -0.74 4.83 2.96
N VAL A 94 -0.07 5.27 1.90
CA VAL A 94 1.25 5.91 1.94
C VAL A 94 1.30 7.10 1.02
N ILE A 95 2.11 8.12 1.36
CA ILE A 95 2.50 9.13 0.38
C ILE A 95 3.73 8.63 -0.38
N SER A 96 3.67 8.64 -1.72
CA SER A 96 4.82 8.52 -2.61
C SER A 96 4.99 9.77 -3.46
N THR A 97 6.17 9.94 -4.06
CA THR A 97 6.46 11.08 -4.96
C THR A 97 6.86 10.56 -6.33
N GLN A 98 6.04 10.86 -7.34
CA GLN A 98 6.22 10.37 -8.70
C GLN A 98 6.12 11.50 -9.71
N ASN A 99 7.20 11.69 -10.47
CA ASN A 99 7.23 12.58 -11.65
C ASN A 99 6.91 14.05 -11.30
N GLY A 100 7.35 14.50 -10.11
CA GLY A 100 7.08 15.84 -9.59
C GLY A 100 5.69 16.03 -8.98
N GLN A 101 4.93 14.97 -8.73
CA GLN A 101 3.65 15.00 -8.01
C GLN A 101 3.70 14.12 -6.77
N ARG A 102 3.07 14.57 -5.69
CA ARG A 102 2.84 13.77 -4.48
C ARG A 102 1.53 13.01 -4.66
N LEU A 103 1.55 11.70 -4.38
CA LEU A 103 0.41 10.81 -4.51
C LEU A 103 0.15 10.13 -3.17
N LEU A 104 -1.11 10.12 -2.75
CA LEU A 104 -1.63 9.18 -1.78
C LEU A 104 -1.96 7.89 -2.54
N GLU A 105 -1.14 6.86 -2.39
CA GLU A 105 -1.39 5.50 -2.93
C GLU A 105 -1.80 4.59 -1.77
N GLY A 106 -2.76 3.70 -1.99
CA GLY A 106 -3.22 2.77 -0.96
C GLY A 106 -3.96 1.55 -1.48
N ARG A 107 -4.22 0.61 -0.56
CA ARG A 107 -4.89 -0.68 -0.83
C ARG A 107 -5.88 -1.04 0.27
N VAL A 108 -6.88 -1.84 -0.08
CA VAL A 108 -7.80 -2.47 0.87
C VAL A 108 -7.85 -4.00 0.69
N ASN A 109 -8.19 -4.74 1.74
CA ASN A 109 -8.29 -6.21 1.72
C ASN A 109 -9.69 -6.77 1.38
N GLN A 110 -10.66 -5.92 1.00
CA GLN A 110 -12.06 -6.30 0.77
C GLN A 110 -12.63 -5.62 -0.49
N ARG A 111 -13.60 -6.29 -1.13
CA ARG A 111 -14.47 -5.71 -2.16
C ARG A 111 -15.62 -4.92 -1.50
N ASP A 112 -16.39 -4.19 -2.32
CA ASP A 112 -17.58 -3.46 -1.90
C ASP A 112 -17.31 -2.45 -0.77
N VAL A 113 -16.14 -1.80 -0.83
CA VAL A 113 -15.69 -0.77 0.11
C VAL A 113 -15.79 0.62 -0.52
N SER A 114 -16.15 1.62 0.28
CA SER A 114 -15.95 3.04 -0.01
C SER A 114 -14.70 3.55 0.70
N ILE A 115 -13.77 4.16 -0.04
CA ILE A 115 -12.66 4.92 0.54
C ILE A 115 -13.08 6.38 0.72
N SER A 116 -12.82 6.95 1.89
CA SER A 116 -12.89 8.39 2.12
C SER A 116 -11.63 8.90 2.80
N VAL A 117 -11.12 10.01 2.31
CA VAL A 117 -9.92 10.69 2.82
C VAL A 117 -10.36 11.95 3.56
N HIS A 118 -9.90 12.07 4.81
CA HIS A 118 -10.21 13.16 5.72
C HIS A 118 -8.91 13.93 6.00
N PHE A 119 -8.95 15.25 5.85
CA PHE A 119 -7.81 16.11 6.18
C PHE A 119 -8.00 16.70 7.58
N ILE A 120 -7.07 16.42 8.49
CA ILE A 120 -7.20 16.79 9.91
C ILE A 120 -7.10 18.32 10.05
N GLY A 121 -8.22 18.93 10.44
CA GLY A 121 -8.38 20.39 10.51
C GLY A 121 -9.24 20.98 9.37
N ASP A 122 -9.71 20.15 8.44
CA ASP A 122 -10.70 20.51 7.41
C ASP A 122 -11.97 19.65 7.59
N GLU A 123 -13.12 20.15 7.15
CA GLU A 123 -14.39 19.41 7.12
C GLU A 123 -14.61 18.70 5.76
N HIS A 124 -13.78 18.99 4.75
CA HIS A 124 -13.88 18.37 3.44
C HIS A 124 -13.41 16.91 3.43
N VAL A 125 -14.31 16.03 3.01
CA VAL A 125 -14.07 14.59 2.84
C VAL A 125 -14.03 14.25 1.35
N ILE A 126 -12.93 13.65 0.88
CA ILE A 126 -12.78 13.20 -0.51
C ILE A 126 -13.11 11.71 -0.59
N SER A 127 -14.20 11.36 -1.27
CA SER A 127 -14.51 9.97 -1.64
C SER A 127 -13.66 9.54 -2.84
N LEU A 128 -13.03 8.36 -2.77
CA LEU A 128 -12.17 7.83 -3.83
C LEU A 128 -12.76 6.52 -4.42
N PRO A 129 -12.73 6.34 -5.75
CA PRO A 129 -13.00 5.05 -6.37
C PRO A 129 -11.86 4.07 -6.08
N ILE A 130 -12.22 2.80 -5.92
CA ILE A 130 -11.30 1.68 -5.82
C ILE A 130 -11.22 0.99 -7.19
N ASP A 131 -10.05 0.53 -7.59
CA ASP A 131 -9.86 -0.22 -8.84
C ASP A 131 -10.03 -1.75 -8.67
N ASN A 132 -9.97 -2.50 -9.77
CA ASN A 132 -10.12 -3.96 -9.76
C ASN A 132 -8.99 -4.70 -9.00
N GLY A 133 -7.86 -4.05 -8.72
CA GLY A 133 -6.76 -4.54 -7.89
C GLY A 133 -6.92 -4.22 -6.39
N LEU A 134 -8.05 -3.62 -5.99
CA LEU A 134 -8.30 -3.05 -4.67
C LEU A 134 -7.37 -1.89 -4.29
N GLU A 135 -6.86 -1.17 -5.29
CA GLU A 135 -6.00 0.01 -5.13
C GLU A 135 -6.79 1.32 -5.23
N PHE A 136 -6.29 2.39 -4.61
CA PHE A 136 -6.77 3.77 -4.80
C PHE A 136 -5.61 4.76 -4.90
N GLU A 137 -5.82 5.86 -5.62
CA GLU A 137 -4.83 6.92 -5.85
C GLU A 137 -5.50 8.31 -5.71
N LEU A 138 -4.84 9.25 -5.03
CA LEU A 138 -5.23 10.67 -4.96
C LEU A 138 -4.00 11.57 -5.08
N VAL A 139 -4.03 12.52 -6.01
CA VAL A 139 -2.99 13.56 -6.11
C VAL A 139 -3.11 14.51 -4.93
N LEU A 140 -2.01 14.70 -4.20
CA LEU A 140 -1.93 15.60 -3.04
C LEU A 140 -1.25 16.93 -3.42
N PRO A 141 -1.74 18.07 -2.89
CA PRO A 141 -0.99 19.32 -2.83
C PRO A 141 0.33 19.19 -2.04
N ASP A 142 1.30 20.05 -2.35
CA ASP A 142 2.64 20.00 -1.76
C ASP A 142 2.71 20.41 -0.28
N ASP A 143 1.72 21.13 0.22
CA ASP A 143 1.61 21.66 1.58
C ASP A 143 1.00 20.68 2.61
N ILE A 144 0.31 19.62 2.17
CA ILE A 144 -0.34 18.66 3.08
C ILE A 144 0.69 17.69 3.68
N LEU A 145 0.77 17.60 5.01
CA LEU A 145 1.63 16.64 5.71
C LEU A 145 0.95 15.26 5.85
N PRO A 146 1.69 14.14 5.83
CA PRO A 146 1.11 12.79 5.99
C PRO A 146 0.30 12.63 7.29
N SER A 147 0.76 13.22 8.38
CA SER A 147 0.08 13.23 9.68
C SER A 147 -1.23 14.03 9.71
N GLN A 148 -1.55 14.78 8.64
CA GLN A 148 -2.84 15.46 8.47
C GLN A 148 -3.83 14.63 7.63
N ILE A 149 -3.52 13.38 7.28
CA ILE A 149 -4.39 12.55 6.44
C ILE A 149 -4.82 11.29 7.20
N GLU A 150 -6.12 11.12 7.37
CA GLU A 150 -6.73 9.86 7.81
C GLU A 150 -7.55 9.27 6.65
N VAL A 151 -7.32 7.99 6.34
CA VAL A 151 -8.07 7.26 5.31
C VAL A 151 -9.01 6.27 5.98
N HIS A 152 -10.30 6.41 5.71
CA HIS A 152 -11.38 5.56 6.20
C HIS A 152 -11.84 4.64 5.07
N ALA A 153 -11.95 3.34 5.36
CA ALA A 153 -12.42 2.32 4.44
C ALA A 153 -13.68 1.67 5.03
N THR A 154 -14.85 2.01 4.49
CA THR A 154 -16.15 1.54 4.96
C THR A 154 -16.70 0.47 4.04
N ASN A 155 -16.94 -0.73 4.57
CA ASN A 155 -17.63 -1.81 3.87
C ASN A 155 -19.10 -1.42 3.65
N GLN A 156 -19.57 -1.38 2.40
CA GLN A 156 -20.90 -0.86 2.05
C GLN A 156 -22.03 -1.77 2.52
N LYS A 157 -21.78 -3.08 2.70
CA LYS A 157 -22.79 -4.06 3.14
C LYS A 157 -22.98 -4.05 4.66
N THR A 158 -21.89 -4.03 5.42
CA THR A 158 -21.92 -4.11 6.90
C THR A 158 -21.83 -2.75 7.62
N GLY A 159 -21.47 -1.67 6.91
CA GLY A 159 -21.24 -0.35 7.50
C GLY A 159 -20.00 -0.24 8.39
N LYS A 160 -19.20 -1.32 8.52
CA LYS A 160 -17.99 -1.34 9.34
C LYS A 160 -16.87 -0.56 8.66
N THR A 161 -16.17 0.26 9.44
CA THR A 161 -15.10 1.15 8.95
C THR A 161 -13.75 0.78 9.54
N GLY A 162 -12.78 0.47 8.68
CA GLY A 162 -11.36 0.51 9.01
C GLY A 162 -10.80 1.92 8.85
N ARG A 163 -9.73 2.25 9.59
CA ARG A 163 -9.05 3.55 9.49
C ARG A 163 -7.54 3.38 9.52
N THR A 164 -6.83 4.28 8.85
CA THR A 164 -5.37 4.36 8.91
C THR A 164 -4.91 5.82 8.78
N VAL A 165 -3.86 6.18 9.51
CA VAL A 165 -3.18 7.49 9.40
C VAL A 165 -2.00 7.33 8.45
N VAL A 166 -1.84 8.24 7.50
CA VAL A 166 -0.95 8.02 6.35
C VAL A 166 0.53 8.14 6.73
N GLY A 167 1.31 7.12 6.36
CA GLY A 167 2.76 7.09 6.53
C GLY A 167 3.53 7.73 5.36
N LEU A 168 4.77 8.13 5.63
CA LEU A 168 5.75 8.45 4.59
C LEU A 168 6.25 7.15 3.92
N GLY A 169 5.85 6.93 2.66
CA GLY A 169 6.39 5.85 1.85
C GLY A 169 7.73 6.26 1.26
N VAL A 170 8.84 5.74 1.79
CA VAL A 170 10.19 6.05 1.30
C VAL A 170 10.48 5.27 -0.01
N THR A 171 9.80 5.66 -1.10
CA THR A 171 10.02 5.07 -2.43
C THR A 171 11.32 5.61 -3.02
N SER A 172 12.44 4.94 -2.71
CA SER A 172 13.77 5.26 -3.21
C SER A 172 13.88 5.02 -4.73
N LYS A 173 13.46 6.01 -5.53
CA LYS A 173 13.79 6.05 -6.95
C LYS A 173 15.30 6.19 -7.09
N THR A 174 15.95 5.12 -7.53
CA THR A 174 17.33 5.15 -8.03
C THR A 174 17.36 6.03 -9.28
N VAL A 175 17.64 7.32 -9.09
CA VAL A 175 18.01 8.21 -10.18
C VAL A 175 19.34 7.69 -10.71
N ALA A 176 19.35 7.13 -11.92
CA ALA A 176 20.59 6.77 -12.58
C ALA A 176 21.40 8.05 -12.80
N MET A 177 22.49 8.22 -12.05
CA MET A 177 23.49 9.21 -12.39
C MET A 177 23.99 8.88 -13.79
N PRO A 178 24.06 9.84 -14.73
CA PRO A 178 24.70 9.59 -16.00
C PRO A 178 26.15 9.21 -15.73
N ALA A 179 26.60 8.08 -16.26
CA ALA A 179 28.02 7.76 -16.26
C ALA A 179 28.75 8.86 -17.06
N LEU A 180 29.80 9.43 -16.48
CA LEU A 180 30.72 10.29 -17.23
C LEU A 180 31.28 9.46 -18.37
N THR A 181 31.02 9.86 -19.61
CA THR A 181 31.59 9.21 -20.79
C THR A 181 33.03 9.66 -20.99
N ASP A 182 33.85 8.81 -21.60
CA ASP A 182 35.24 9.14 -21.92
C ASP A 182 35.34 10.40 -22.80
N GLU A 183 34.32 10.70 -23.60
CA GLU A 183 34.19 11.94 -24.37
C GLU A 183 34.04 13.18 -23.48
N MET A 184 33.19 13.14 -22.43
CA MET A 184 33.04 14.25 -21.48
C MET A 184 34.31 14.44 -20.63
N ILE A 185 35.01 13.35 -20.31
CA ILE A 185 36.30 13.41 -19.60
C ILE A 185 37.37 14.03 -20.51
N ALA A 186 37.43 13.61 -21.79
CA ALA A 186 38.34 14.19 -22.77
C ALA A 186 38.05 15.66 -23.06
N GLU A 187 36.78 16.07 -23.15
CA GLU A 187 36.40 17.48 -23.30
C GLU A 187 36.80 18.31 -22.07
N TYR A 188 36.66 17.78 -20.85
CA TYR A 188 37.12 18.47 -19.64
C TYR A 188 38.65 18.64 -19.64
N VAL A 189 39.41 17.57 -19.88
CA VAL A 189 40.87 17.60 -19.94
C VAL A 189 41.36 18.54 -21.05
N HIS A 190 40.75 18.49 -22.24
CA HIS A 190 41.12 19.37 -23.34
C HIS A 190 40.85 20.85 -23.02
N ASN A 191 39.74 21.15 -22.34
CA ASN A 191 39.45 22.52 -21.89
C ASN A 191 40.44 23.01 -20.82
N GLU A 192 40.91 22.15 -19.90
CA GLU A 192 41.99 22.52 -18.96
C GLU A 192 43.33 22.69 -19.67
N GLU A 193 43.69 21.82 -20.61
CA GLU A 193 44.91 21.95 -21.43
C GLU A 193 44.91 23.25 -22.25
N VAL A 194 43.82 23.58 -22.94
CA VAL A 194 43.68 24.82 -23.72
C VAL A 194 43.76 26.04 -22.81
N LYS A 195 43.15 25.97 -21.62
CA LYS A 195 43.20 27.06 -20.63
C LYS A 195 44.62 27.29 -20.12
N HIS A 196 45.33 26.24 -19.72
CA HIS A 196 46.72 26.34 -19.28
C HIS A 196 47.69 26.72 -20.42
N GLN A 197 47.43 26.31 -21.67
CA GLN A 197 48.17 26.81 -22.83
C GLN A 197 47.95 28.32 -23.03
N SER A 198 46.71 28.82 -22.85
CA SER A 198 46.44 30.27 -22.93
C SER A 198 47.13 31.08 -21.82
N GLU A 199 47.24 30.52 -20.61
CA GLU A 199 47.98 31.10 -19.48
C GLU A 199 49.50 31.06 -19.71
N ALA A 200 50.01 29.99 -20.33
CA ALA A 200 51.41 29.85 -20.73
C ALA A 200 51.81 30.84 -21.85
N GLU A 201 50.94 31.07 -22.85
CA GLU A 201 51.20 32.07 -23.89
C GLU A 201 51.08 33.51 -23.36
N ALA A 202 50.13 33.78 -22.46
CA ALA A 202 50.01 35.07 -21.79
C ALA A 202 51.28 35.41 -20.98
N SER A 203 51.75 34.48 -20.15
CA SER A 203 52.98 34.67 -19.35
C SER A 203 54.24 34.79 -20.20
N LYS A 204 54.34 34.06 -21.32
CA LYS A 204 55.45 34.19 -22.29
C LYS A 204 55.51 35.54 -22.99
N LYS A 205 54.42 36.32 -23.00
CA LYS A 205 54.34 37.67 -23.58
C LYS A 205 54.69 38.79 -22.58
N VAL A 206 54.82 38.47 -21.29
CA VAL A 206 55.17 39.42 -20.21
C VAL A 206 56.68 39.44 -19.91
N ALA A 207 57.43 38.43 -20.35
CA ALA A 207 58.87 38.26 -20.09
C ALA A 207 59.83 39.26 -20.78
N THR A 208 59.35 40.46 -21.15
CA THR A 208 60.16 41.51 -21.81
C THR A 208 59.99 42.90 -21.17
N SER A 209 59.69 42.96 -19.86
CA SER A 209 59.83 44.17 -19.03
C SER A 209 60.29 43.84 -17.61
N THR A 210 61.44 44.40 -17.21
CA THR A 210 61.83 44.68 -15.80
C THR A 210 60.85 45.72 -15.18
N GLU A 211 60.74 45.97 -13.87
CA GLU A 211 61.76 45.96 -12.80
C GLU A 211 61.16 45.94 -11.36
N ILE A 212 61.82 45.21 -10.44
CA ILE A 212 61.97 45.37 -8.95
C ILE A 212 60.91 46.13 -8.11
N ALA A 213 60.33 45.47 -7.07
CA ALA A 213 60.24 45.96 -5.66
C ALA A 213 59.55 44.97 -4.66
N THR A 214 60.05 44.86 -3.41
CA THR A 214 59.50 44.12 -2.23
C THR A 214 60.18 44.62 -0.92
N PRO A 215 59.80 44.20 0.32
CA PRO A 215 58.53 43.69 0.87
C PRO A 215 57.88 44.84 1.72
N PRO A 216 57.54 44.80 3.05
CA PRO A 216 57.22 43.74 4.06
C PRO A 216 55.84 43.06 3.82
N VAL A 217 55.28 42.12 4.60
CA VAL A 217 55.56 41.43 5.90
C VAL A 217 55.09 42.07 7.23
N SER A 218 54.14 41.41 7.90
CA SER A 218 53.95 41.43 9.37
C SER A 218 53.27 40.13 9.84
N GLU A 219 53.96 39.35 10.68
CA GLU A 219 53.49 38.09 11.27
C GLU A 219 52.96 38.31 12.70
N SER A 220 52.06 37.44 13.19
CA SER A 220 51.85 37.23 14.63
C SER A 220 51.05 35.95 14.92
N ASP A 221 51.74 34.84 15.18
CA ASP A 221 51.13 33.61 15.72
C ASP A 221 50.80 33.71 17.22
N LYS A 222 49.85 32.88 17.69
CA LYS A 222 50.05 32.00 18.86
C LYS A 222 48.89 31.03 19.16
N ASP A 223 49.25 29.75 19.25
CA ASP A 223 49.09 28.81 20.38
C ASP A 223 47.83 28.83 21.28
N VAL A 224 47.37 27.73 21.91
CA VAL A 224 47.35 26.25 21.68
C VAL A 224 46.89 25.61 23.01
N SER A 225 45.92 24.68 22.97
CA SER A 225 45.63 23.61 23.96
C SER A 225 44.20 23.08 23.69
N ASP A 226 43.85 21.82 23.41
CA ASP A 226 44.45 20.46 23.56
C ASP A 226 44.02 19.66 24.81
N ALA A 227 43.46 18.46 24.56
CA ALA A 227 42.87 17.40 25.43
C ALA A 227 41.77 16.66 24.61
N VAL A 228 41.73 15.34 24.30
CA VAL A 228 42.40 14.09 24.78
C VAL A 228 41.93 13.66 26.19
N GLU A 229 41.41 12.47 26.50
CA GLU A 229 40.89 11.25 25.78
C GLU A 229 39.71 10.63 26.61
N GLU A 230 39.08 9.45 26.49
CA GLU A 230 39.27 8.11 25.84
C GLU A 230 37.93 7.67 25.10
N THR A 231 37.76 6.59 24.30
CA THR A 231 37.83 5.09 24.42
C THR A 231 36.85 4.43 25.44
N ASP A 232 36.30 3.20 25.30
CA ASP A 232 36.38 2.12 24.28
C ASP A 232 35.21 1.08 24.39
N LYS A 233 35.12 0.09 23.45
CA LYS A 233 34.52 -1.28 23.52
C LYS A 233 32.97 -1.42 23.64
N THR A 234 32.26 -2.43 23.08
CA THR A 234 32.49 -3.53 22.08
C THR A 234 31.09 -3.97 21.54
N ALA A 235 30.90 -4.45 20.29
CA ALA A 235 31.06 -5.83 19.75
C ALA A 235 30.32 -6.94 20.57
N GLU A 236 29.74 -8.04 20.06
CA GLU A 236 29.66 -8.71 18.72
C GLU A 236 28.53 -9.82 18.77
N THR A 237 28.12 -10.70 17.82
CA THR A 237 28.45 -11.12 16.42
C THR A 237 27.23 -11.83 15.75
N SER A 238 27.20 -11.92 14.40
CA SER A 238 26.61 -13.04 13.58
C SER A 238 25.07 -13.14 13.39
N SER A 239 24.50 -13.88 12.41
CA SER A 239 25.06 -14.89 11.47
C SER A 239 24.38 -14.94 10.07
N HIS A 240 24.92 -15.75 9.15
CA HIS A 240 24.54 -15.94 7.73
C HIS A 240 23.51 -17.06 7.48
N SER A 241 22.84 -17.02 6.31
CA SER A 241 22.52 -18.20 5.48
C SER A 241 22.31 -17.83 3.99
N GLU A 242 22.37 -18.80 3.08
CA GLU A 242 22.54 -18.61 1.63
C GLU A 242 21.30 -18.90 0.75
N ALA A 243 21.40 -18.66 -0.55
CA ALA A 243 20.33 -18.65 -1.56
C ALA A 243 19.91 -20.03 -2.12
N LYS A 244 18.76 -20.10 -2.82
CA LYS A 244 18.69 -20.43 -4.27
C LYS A 244 17.28 -20.44 -4.92
N ASP A 245 17.29 -20.11 -6.22
CA ASP A 245 16.50 -20.58 -7.38
C ASP A 245 15.03 -21.03 -7.24
N SER A 246 14.15 -20.44 -8.05
CA SER A 246 13.22 -21.13 -8.98
C SER A 246 12.50 -20.16 -9.94
N GLU A 247 12.33 -20.57 -11.21
CA GLU A 247 11.68 -19.79 -12.29
C GLU A 247 10.19 -20.16 -12.52
N ASN A 248 9.55 -19.46 -13.47
CA ASN A 248 8.17 -19.61 -13.97
C ASN A 248 7.08 -19.13 -12.98
N ASN A 249 6.25 -18.13 -13.35
CA ASN A 249 5.31 -18.27 -14.46
C ASN A 249 4.83 -16.90 -15.01
N GLU A 250 5.31 -16.47 -16.18
CA GLU A 250 4.75 -15.31 -16.91
C GLU A 250 3.88 -15.76 -18.10
N ARG A 251 2.56 -15.50 -18.03
CA ARG A 251 1.70 -15.05 -19.15
C ARG A 251 0.21 -14.94 -18.73
N ALA A 252 -0.15 -13.79 -18.16
CA ALA A 252 -1.56 -13.38 -18.02
C ALA A 252 -1.68 -11.84 -18.09
N ALA A 253 -1.96 -11.32 -19.29
CA ALA A 253 -2.51 -9.99 -19.59
C ALA A 253 -2.12 -8.81 -18.67
N THR A 254 -0.88 -8.32 -18.78
CA THR A 254 -0.48 -7.02 -18.22
C THR A 254 -0.96 -5.86 -19.11
N GLU A 255 -2.18 -5.37 -18.90
CA GLU A 255 -2.55 -4.03 -19.41
C GLU A 255 -1.64 -2.97 -18.78
N SER A 256 -1.04 -2.10 -19.59
CA SER A 256 0.09 -1.30 -19.11
C SER A 256 -0.33 -0.14 -18.21
N ARG A 257 0.43 0.08 -17.11
CA ARG A 257 0.29 1.24 -16.18
C ARG A 257 0.42 2.60 -16.89
N VAL A 258 0.81 2.62 -18.17
CA VAL A 258 0.93 3.83 -19.00
C VAL A 258 -0.43 4.27 -19.57
N GLU A 259 -1.32 3.35 -19.94
CA GLU A 259 -2.56 3.70 -20.66
C GLU A 259 -3.65 4.30 -19.77
N ARG A 260 -3.73 3.84 -18.50
CA ARG A 260 -4.60 4.44 -17.46
C ARG A 260 -4.39 5.97 -17.34
N ARG A 261 -3.18 6.48 -17.63
CA ARG A 261 -2.83 7.91 -17.55
C ARG A 261 -3.62 8.84 -18.49
N LYS A 262 -4.33 8.31 -19.49
CA LYS A 262 -5.06 9.11 -20.50
C LYS A 262 -6.53 9.38 -20.17
N ARG A 263 -7.13 8.78 -19.13
CA ARG A 263 -8.53 9.01 -18.73
C ARG A 263 -8.65 9.02 -17.20
N GLY A 264 -8.95 10.18 -16.59
CA GLY A 264 -9.25 10.27 -15.16
C GLY A 264 -8.64 11.44 -14.38
N GLY A 265 -7.84 12.31 -15.00
CA GLY A 265 -7.20 13.44 -14.29
C GLY A 265 -8.19 14.52 -13.83
N ILE A 266 -8.65 14.47 -12.58
CA ILE A 266 -9.58 15.45 -11.95
C ILE A 266 -8.87 16.78 -11.61
N ARG A 267 -8.26 17.42 -12.62
CA ARG A 267 -7.49 18.67 -12.48
C ARG A 267 -8.33 19.91 -12.16
N GLY A 268 -9.66 19.82 -12.18
CA GLY A 268 -10.58 20.95 -11.99
C GLY A 268 -11.15 21.13 -10.58
N PHE A 269 -10.96 20.17 -9.65
CA PHE A 269 -11.68 20.20 -8.37
C PHE A 269 -11.02 21.09 -7.31
N PHE A 270 -9.70 20.97 -7.11
CA PHE A 270 -8.94 21.75 -6.13
C PHE A 270 -9.03 23.27 -6.31
N ALA A 271 -9.11 23.74 -7.57
CA ALA A 271 -9.28 25.16 -7.90
C ALA A 271 -10.60 25.76 -7.39
N ARG A 272 -11.59 24.92 -7.03
CA ARG A 272 -12.89 25.32 -6.49
C ARG A 272 -12.98 25.21 -4.96
N LEU A 273 -12.07 24.45 -4.33
CA LEU A 273 -11.95 24.32 -2.87
C LEU A 273 -11.01 25.39 -2.31
N PHE A 274 -9.81 25.51 -2.88
CA PHE A 274 -8.77 26.45 -2.45
C PHE A 274 -8.80 27.75 -3.26
N GLY A 275 -10.01 28.21 -3.58
CA GLY A 275 -10.31 29.38 -4.42
C GLY A 275 -9.99 30.73 -3.75
N ARG A 276 -8.69 31.01 -3.59
CA ARG A 276 -8.05 32.29 -3.25
C ARG A 276 -8.98 33.52 -3.28
N LYS A 277 -9.27 34.09 -2.11
CA LYS A 277 -9.68 35.51 -2.00
C LYS A 277 -8.52 36.40 -2.47
N GLY A 278 -8.83 37.33 -3.36
CA GLY A 278 -7.95 38.37 -3.89
C GLY A 278 -8.78 39.41 -4.61
#